data_AF-A0A1E1WC13-F1
#
_entry.id   AF-A0A1E1WC13-F1
#
_cell.length_a   1.000
_cell.length_b   1.000
_cell.length_c   1.000
_cell.angle_alpha   90.00
_cell.angle_beta   90.00
_cell.angle_gamma   90.00
#
_symmetry.space_group_name_H-M   'P 1'
#
loop_
_entity.id
_entity.type
_entity.pdbx_description
1 polymer ?
#
loop_
_entity_poly.entity_id
_entity_poly.type
_entity_poly.pdbx_seq_one_letter_code
_entity_poly.pdbx_strand_id
1 'polypeptide(L)'
;MQLEYDTAAQEAGVYVVSACGMDSIPNDLGVVYMEQQFDGTLNSVESYLTALVPPEYSAEARKGVVHYGTWESLVHSLANHNELSVLRKKLYPQRLPTFQPKLQSRGIHKRFDKWCVPFLGADASIVYRTQRHLHEAGHKRPVQFKPYVKIGSMAATIAAVFAGVLLYFMSLTSFTRKLLLDHPRIFSLGFVTKDGPTETVMNNTYYKFELFGEGWARGEDEGTKPNKKIAVKVSGLNPGYGATVSGLVYSAITILKEKDKMPATGGVMTTGVAFGKTDLIKHLYDNNMKFEVIDTDCSK
;
A
#
# COMPACT_ATOMS: atom_id res chain seq x y z
N MET A 1 -0.38 -16.81 -8.68
CA MET A 1 0.43 -17.11 -7.47
C MET A 1 -0.40 -17.78 -6.39
N GLN A 2 -1.17 -17.07 -5.56
CA GLN A 2 -1.89 -17.70 -4.44
C GLN A 2 -2.86 -18.80 -4.90
N LEU A 3 -3.70 -18.53 -5.89
CA LEU A 3 -4.66 -19.53 -6.43
C LEU A 3 -4.02 -20.84 -6.90
N GLU A 4 -2.83 -20.76 -7.48
CA GLU A 4 -2.18 -21.88 -8.17
C GLU A 4 -1.22 -22.63 -7.24
N TYR A 5 -0.55 -21.91 -6.33
CA TYR A 5 0.64 -22.41 -5.64
C TYR A 5 0.53 -22.40 -4.11
N ASP A 6 -0.56 -21.90 -3.52
CA ASP A 6 -0.66 -21.82 -2.06
C ASP A 6 -0.61 -23.19 -1.38
N THR A 7 -1.41 -24.15 -1.85
CA THR A 7 -1.42 -25.53 -1.32
C THR A 7 -0.07 -26.22 -1.48
N ALA A 8 0.51 -26.18 -2.68
CA ALA A 8 1.81 -26.80 -2.94
C ALA A 8 2.92 -26.18 -2.09
N ALA A 9 2.89 -24.86 -1.87
CA ALA A 9 3.85 -24.17 -1.02
C ALA A 9 3.65 -24.53 0.47
N GLN A 10 2.40 -24.71 0.94
CA GLN A 10 2.10 -25.19 2.28
C GLN A 10 2.65 -26.61 2.51
N GLU A 11 2.34 -27.54 1.60
CA GLU A 11 2.78 -28.94 1.66
C GLU A 11 4.31 -29.07 1.63
N ALA A 12 4.99 -28.23 0.83
CA ALA A 12 6.45 -28.20 0.75
C ALA A 12 7.11 -27.41 1.89
N GLY A 13 6.35 -26.73 2.75
CA GLY A 13 6.90 -25.84 3.78
C GLY A 13 7.67 -24.64 3.22
N VAL A 14 7.32 -24.18 2.01
CA VAL A 14 7.97 -23.07 1.30
C VAL A 14 7.18 -21.78 1.53
N TYR A 15 7.88 -20.69 1.85
CA TYR A 15 7.28 -19.36 1.94
C TYR A 15 7.36 -18.65 0.59
N VAL A 16 6.22 -18.19 0.08
CA VAL A 16 6.14 -17.30 -1.08
C VAL A 16 5.52 -15.98 -0.62
N VAL A 17 6.38 -15.01 -0.28
CA VAL A 17 5.94 -13.72 0.23
C VAL A 17 5.85 -12.69 -0.90
N SER A 18 4.63 -12.22 -1.17
CA SER A 18 4.37 -11.22 -2.20
C SER A 18 4.39 -9.79 -1.64
N ALA A 19 4.63 -8.81 -2.51
CA ALA A 19 4.53 -7.38 -2.21
C ALA A 19 5.56 -6.85 -1.18
N CYS A 20 6.78 -7.39 -1.21
CA CYS A 20 7.90 -6.99 -0.34
C CYS A 20 8.56 -5.64 -0.73
N GLY A 21 7.80 -4.69 -1.27
CA GLY A 21 8.30 -3.40 -1.75
C GLY A 21 7.56 -2.21 -1.13
N MET A 22 7.97 -0.99 -1.50
CA MET A 22 7.40 0.25 -0.95
C MET A 22 5.91 0.41 -1.28
N ASP A 23 5.41 -0.14 -2.38
CA ASP A 23 4.00 -0.05 -2.77
C ASP A 23 3.05 -0.86 -1.86
N SER A 24 3.56 -1.57 -0.85
CA SER A 24 2.69 -2.37 0.04
C SER A 24 3.19 -2.49 1.47
N ILE A 25 4.51 -2.61 1.70
CA ILE A 25 5.08 -2.71 3.05
C ILE A 25 4.60 -1.58 3.98
N PRO A 26 4.64 -0.28 3.59
CA PRO A 26 4.28 0.82 4.48
C PRO A 26 2.84 0.75 4.99
N ASN A 27 1.89 0.31 4.17
CA ASN A 27 0.51 0.18 4.61
C ASN A 27 0.24 -1.16 5.29
N ASP A 28 0.75 -2.25 4.76
CA ASP A 28 0.51 -3.60 5.31
C ASP A 28 1.16 -3.77 6.68
N LEU A 29 2.47 -3.49 6.78
CA LEU A 29 3.17 -3.49 8.08
C LEU A 29 2.82 -2.26 8.91
N GLY A 30 2.40 -1.14 8.31
CA GLY A 30 1.93 0.03 9.05
C GLY A 30 0.65 -0.25 9.85
N VAL A 31 -0.28 -1.01 9.28
CA VAL A 31 -1.47 -1.50 10.00
C VAL A 31 -1.06 -2.47 11.10
N VAL A 32 -0.16 -3.42 10.82
CA VAL A 32 0.34 -4.36 11.85
C VAL A 32 1.00 -3.61 13.01
N TYR A 33 1.89 -2.65 12.71
CA TYR A 33 2.53 -1.80 13.70
C TYR A 33 1.49 -1.03 14.52
N MET A 34 0.49 -0.43 13.86
CA MET A 34 -0.59 0.27 14.54
C MET A 34 -1.36 -0.65 15.48
N GLU A 35 -1.70 -1.88 15.06
CA GLU A 35 -2.35 -2.87 15.90
C GLU A 35 -1.50 -3.26 17.12
N GLN A 36 -0.18 -3.36 16.97
CA GLN A 36 0.75 -3.63 18.08
C GLN A 36 0.80 -2.48 19.10
N GLN A 37 0.63 -1.23 18.64
CA GLN A 37 0.61 -0.04 19.51
C GLN A 37 -0.79 0.27 20.06
N PHE A 38 -1.84 -0.39 19.56
CA PHE A 38 -3.21 -0.09 19.91
C PHE A 38 -3.69 -1.00 21.05
N ASP A 39 -3.75 -0.45 22.27
CA ASP A 39 -4.30 -1.17 23.41
C ASP A 39 -5.84 -1.28 23.34
N GLY A 40 -6.33 -2.31 22.65
CA GLY A 40 -7.74 -2.59 22.43
C GLY A 40 -8.00 -3.26 21.07
N THR A 41 -9.20 -3.12 20.53
CA THR A 41 -9.55 -3.65 19.20
C THR A 41 -9.56 -2.53 18.16
N LEU A 42 -8.66 -2.60 17.17
CA LEU A 42 -8.65 -1.67 16.04
C LEU A 42 -9.76 -2.02 15.04
N ASN A 43 -10.65 -1.06 14.72
CA ASN A 43 -11.75 -1.29 13.78
C ASN A 43 -11.37 -0.96 12.34
N SER A 44 -10.72 0.19 12.16
CA SER A 44 -10.61 0.80 10.85
C SER A 44 -9.40 1.71 10.75
N VAL A 45 -8.79 1.76 9.56
CA VAL A 45 -7.64 2.60 9.25
C VAL A 45 -7.85 3.32 7.91
N GLU A 46 -7.68 4.63 7.91
CA GLU A 46 -7.52 5.43 6.69
C GLU A 46 -6.04 5.78 6.52
N SER A 47 -5.45 5.49 5.36
CA SER A 47 -4.07 5.84 5.04
C SER A 47 -4.01 6.96 4.01
N TYR A 48 -3.11 7.92 4.20
CA TYR A 48 -2.90 9.03 3.28
C TYR A 48 -1.45 9.12 2.83
N LEU A 49 -1.21 8.82 1.56
CA LEU A 49 0.09 8.93 0.90
C LEU A 49 0.40 10.38 0.51
N THR A 50 1.59 10.84 0.86
CA THR A 50 2.26 12.01 0.29
C THR A 50 3.59 11.57 -0.31
N ALA A 51 3.82 11.87 -1.58
CA ALA A 51 5.15 11.82 -2.20
C ALA A 51 5.55 13.25 -2.60
N LEU A 52 6.76 13.66 -2.24
CA LEU A 52 7.24 15.02 -2.46
C LEU A 52 8.67 14.99 -2.97
N VAL A 53 8.87 15.66 -4.11
CA VAL A 53 10.20 16.09 -4.54
C VAL A 53 10.42 17.51 -4.03
N PRO A 54 11.50 17.80 -3.28
CA PRO A 54 11.78 19.15 -2.81
C PRO A 54 11.89 20.16 -3.97
N PRO A 55 11.46 21.43 -3.77
CA PRO A 55 11.45 22.44 -4.84
C PRO A 55 12.80 22.65 -5.53
N GLU A 56 13.91 22.54 -4.78
CA GLU A 56 15.28 22.66 -5.27
C GLU A 56 15.63 21.62 -6.36
N TYR A 57 15.00 20.44 -6.34
CA TYR A 57 15.19 19.38 -7.34
C TYR A 57 14.08 19.35 -8.40
N SER A 58 13.13 20.27 -8.38
CA SER A 58 11.97 20.27 -9.28
C SER A 58 12.34 20.39 -10.77
N ALA A 59 13.40 21.13 -11.09
CA ALA A 59 13.90 21.25 -12.45
C ALA A 59 14.48 19.91 -12.96
N GLU A 60 15.18 19.19 -12.09
CA GLU A 60 15.74 17.87 -12.42
C GLU A 60 14.65 16.80 -12.50
N ALA A 61 13.63 16.88 -11.65
CA ALA A 61 12.46 16.00 -11.66
C ALA A 61 11.69 16.04 -12.99
N ARG A 62 11.78 17.13 -13.77
CA ARG A 62 11.20 17.21 -15.13
C ARG A 62 11.87 16.26 -16.12
N LYS A 63 13.04 15.70 -15.79
CA LYS A 63 13.70 14.66 -16.58
C LYS A 63 13.08 13.26 -16.35
N GLY A 64 12.22 13.13 -15.34
CA GLY A 64 11.56 11.88 -14.97
C GLY A 64 11.51 11.71 -13.46
N VAL A 65 10.39 11.19 -12.96
CA VAL A 65 10.19 10.81 -11.55
C VAL A 65 9.74 9.35 -11.39
N VAL A 66 9.28 8.73 -12.48
CA VAL A 66 8.83 7.35 -12.53
C VAL A 66 9.55 6.62 -13.66
N HIS A 67 10.04 5.41 -13.38
CA HIS A 67 10.65 4.54 -14.38
C HIS A 67 9.58 3.82 -15.23
N TYR A 68 9.95 3.49 -16.47
CA TYR A 68 9.07 2.85 -17.44
C TYR A 68 8.38 1.58 -16.92
N GLY A 69 9.08 0.73 -16.18
CA GLY A 69 8.49 -0.50 -15.63
C GLY A 69 7.26 -0.26 -14.74
N THR A 70 7.23 0.84 -13.98
CA THR A 70 6.05 1.22 -13.20
C THR A 70 4.90 1.67 -14.10
N TRP A 71 5.20 2.41 -15.16
CA TRP A 71 4.20 2.83 -16.14
C TRP A 71 3.62 1.67 -16.93
N GLU A 72 4.48 0.76 -17.40
CA GLU A 72 4.07 -0.48 -18.05
C GLU A 72 3.16 -1.30 -17.14
N SER A 73 3.52 -1.45 -15.87
CA SER A 73 2.70 -2.12 -14.86
C SER A 73 1.34 -1.44 -14.68
N LEU A 74 1.29 -0.10 -14.63
CA LEU A 74 0.03 0.65 -14.53
C LEU A 74 -0.84 0.42 -15.76
N VAL A 75 -0.29 0.55 -16.97
CA VAL A 75 -1.02 0.38 -18.23
C VAL A 75 -1.61 -1.03 -18.34
N HIS A 76 -0.82 -2.07 -18.01
CA HIS A 76 -1.31 -3.45 -18.00
C HIS A 76 -2.32 -3.72 -16.87
N SER A 77 -2.15 -3.09 -15.70
CA SER A 77 -3.12 -3.22 -14.60
C SER A 77 -4.48 -2.63 -14.97
N LEU A 78 -4.50 -1.49 -15.67
CA LEU A 78 -5.73 -0.89 -16.17
C LEU A 78 -6.37 -1.74 -17.28
N ALA A 79 -5.55 -2.22 -18.23
CA ALA A 79 -6.02 -3.06 -19.34
C ALA A 79 -6.68 -4.37 -18.86
N ASN A 80 -6.15 -4.98 -17.78
CA ASN A 80 -6.59 -6.28 -17.28
C ASN A 80 -7.42 -6.20 -15.98
N HIS A 81 -7.91 -5.00 -15.60
CA HIS A 81 -8.59 -4.78 -14.31
C HIS A 81 -9.81 -5.70 -14.08
N ASN A 82 -10.51 -6.08 -15.15
CA ASN A 82 -11.70 -6.94 -15.09
C ASN A 82 -11.39 -8.36 -14.59
N GLU A 83 -10.19 -8.88 -14.87
CA GLU A 83 -9.77 -10.22 -14.49
C GLU A 83 -9.64 -10.36 -12.96
N LEU A 84 -9.29 -9.26 -12.27
CA LEU A 84 -9.12 -9.26 -10.81
C LEU A 84 -10.39 -9.67 -10.07
N SER A 85 -11.56 -9.30 -10.59
CA SER A 85 -12.84 -9.66 -9.98
C SER A 85 -13.10 -11.17 -10.02
N VAL A 86 -12.74 -11.81 -11.13
CA VAL A 86 -12.87 -13.26 -11.36
C VAL A 86 -11.89 -14.02 -10.47
N LEU A 87 -10.62 -13.58 -10.45
CA LEU A 87 -9.58 -14.19 -9.62
C LEU A 87 -9.93 -14.10 -8.13
N ARG A 88 -10.42 -12.94 -7.66
CA ARG A 88 -10.83 -12.77 -6.25
C ARG A 88 -12.00 -13.67 -5.87
N LYS A 89 -12.99 -13.87 -6.76
CA LYS A 89 -14.11 -14.80 -6.51
C LYS A 89 -13.65 -16.24 -6.41
N LYS A 90 -12.69 -16.66 -7.24
CA LYS A 90 -12.09 -17.99 -7.16
C LYS A 90 -11.32 -18.19 -5.86
N LEU A 91 -10.54 -17.18 -5.45
CA LEU A 91 -9.67 -17.26 -4.28
C LEU A 91 -10.49 -17.20 -2.98
N TYR A 92 -11.58 -16.44 -2.99
CA TYR A 92 -12.41 -16.17 -1.83
C TYR A 92 -13.89 -16.41 -2.16
N PRO A 93 -14.31 -17.69 -2.29
CA PRO A 93 -15.69 -18.03 -2.58
C PRO A 93 -16.63 -17.59 -1.45
N GLN A 94 -16.16 -17.67 -0.20
CA GLN A 94 -16.86 -17.15 0.96
C GLN A 94 -16.39 -15.73 1.28
N ARG A 95 -17.33 -14.80 1.41
CA ARG A 95 -17.03 -13.43 1.83
C ARG A 95 -16.85 -13.38 3.35
N LEU A 96 -15.94 -12.52 3.80
CA LEU A 96 -15.90 -12.13 5.19
C LEU A 96 -17.26 -11.54 5.61
N PRO A 97 -17.69 -11.75 6.87
CA PRO A 97 -18.88 -11.10 7.37
C PRO A 97 -18.73 -9.59 7.34
N THR A 98 -19.86 -8.87 7.35
CA THR A 98 -19.83 -7.42 7.43
C THR A 98 -19.60 -7.00 8.87
N PHE A 99 -18.52 -6.25 9.11
CA PHE A 99 -18.16 -5.78 10.44
C PHE A 99 -18.70 -4.36 10.67
N GLN A 100 -19.51 -4.18 11.71
CA GLN A 100 -20.02 -2.88 12.13
C GLN A 100 -19.21 -2.33 13.31
N PRO A 101 -18.90 -1.03 13.35
CA PRO A 101 -19.27 0.00 12.39
C PRO A 101 -18.39 -0.03 11.14
N LYS A 102 -19.03 0.18 10.00
CA LYS A 102 -18.38 0.15 8.69
C LYS A 102 -17.55 1.40 8.43
N LEU A 103 -16.31 1.21 7.97
CA LEU A 103 -15.49 2.30 7.44
C LEU A 103 -16.06 2.77 6.10
N GLN A 104 -16.58 4.00 6.09
CA GLN A 104 -17.14 4.60 4.87
C GLN A 104 -16.03 5.01 3.91
N SER A 105 -16.21 4.67 2.63
CA SER A 105 -15.29 5.14 1.59
C SER A 105 -15.56 6.60 1.30
N ARG A 106 -14.51 7.40 1.23
CA ARG A 106 -14.61 8.79 0.77
C ARG A 106 -14.29 8.85 -0.71
N GLY A 107 -15.04 9.68 -1.45
CA GLY A 107 -14.64 10.07 -2.81
C GLY A 107 -13.51 11.10 -2.77
N ILE A 108 -13.55 12.04 -3.71
CA ILE A 108 -12.71 13.23 -3.65
C ILE A 108 -13.13 14.07 -2.43
N HIS A 109 -12.18 14.38 -1.55
CA HIS A 109 -12.45 15.15 -0.34
C HIS A 109 -11.25 16.01 0.07
N LYS A 110 -11.49 17.02 0.91
CA LYS A 110 -10.42 17.86 1.47
C LYS A 110 -10.03 17.37 2.88
N ARG A 111 -8.73 17.23 3.14
CA ARG A 111 -8.14 16.92 4.47
C ARG A 111 -6.68 17.40 4.50
N PHE A 112 -6.19 17.87 5.65
CA PHE A 112 -4.81 18.40 5.79
C PHE A 112 -4.50 19.55 4.84
N ASP A 113 -5.50 20.41 4.61
CA ASP A 113 -5.48 21.47 3.58
C ASP A 113 -5.15 21.00 2.14
N LYS A 114 -5.30 19.70 1.85
CA LYS A 114 -5.07 19.11 0.52
C LYS A 114 -6.30 18.35 0.04
N TRP A 115 -6.47 18.33 -1.27
CA TRP A 115 -7.42 17.44 -1.92
C TRP A 115 -6.85 16.02 -1.98
N CYS A 116 -7.67 15.08 -1.53
CA CYS A 116 -7.36 13.68 -1.40
C CYS A 116 -8.30 12.87 -2.31
N VAL A 117 -7.75 11.86 -2.97
CA VAL A 117 -8.51 10.93 -3.81
C VAL A 117 -8.23 9.49 -3.40
N PRO A 118 -9.18 8.55 -3.60
CA PRO A 118 -8.93 7.14 -3.38
C PRO A 118 -7.69 6.66 -4.13
N PHE A 119 -6.79 5.95 -3.44
CA PHE A 119 -5.65 5.34 -4.08
C PHE A 119 -6.06 4.00 -4.70
N LEU A 120 -5.88 3.86 -6.01
CA LEU A 120 -6.30 2.68 -6.79
C LEU A 120 -5.18 1.64 -6.95
N GLY A 121 -4.16 1.68 -6.09
CA GLY A 121 -3.05 0.72 -6.08
C GLY A 121 -3.36 -0.59 -5.35
N ALA A 122 -2.31 -1.40 -5.15
CA ALA A 122 -2.43 -2.74 -4.57
C ALA A 122 -2.71 -2.76 -3.06
N ASP A 123 -2.36 -1.68 -2.34
CA ASP A 123 -2.45 -1.54 -0.89
C ASP A 123 -3.72 -2.12 -0.27
N ALA A 124 -4.89 -1.68 -0.74
CA ALA A 124 -6.17 -2.12 -0.19
C ALA A 124 -6.39 -3.63 -0.34
N SER A 125 -5.88 -4.22 -1.43
CA SER A 125 -5.94 -5.68 -1.63
C SER A 125 -4.97 -6.43 -0.74
N ILE A 126 -3.76 -5.89 -0.54
CA ILE A 126 -2.74 -6.52 0.31
C ILE A 126 -3.20 -6.51 1.77
N VAL A 127 -3.58 -5.34 2.30
CA VAL A 127 -4.08 -5.23 3.69
C VAL A 127 -5.31 -6.11 3.89
N TYR A 128 -6.24 -6.13 2.93
CA TYR A 128 -7.41 -7.02 3.00
C TYR A 128 -7.01 -8.51 3.10
N ARG A 129 -6.04 -8.95 2.29
CA ARG A 129 -5.55 -10.35 2.32
C ARG A 129 -4.91 -10.66 3.67
N THR A 130 -4.10 -9.75 4.22
CA THR A 130 -3.52 -9.88 5.56
C THR A 130 -4.60 -10.05 6.62
N GLN A 131 -5.53 -9.10 6.68
CA GLN A 131 -6.58 -9.08 7.70
C GLN A 131 -7.53 -10.27 7.59
N ARG A 132 -7.81 -10.74 6.36
CA ARG A 132 -8.56 -11.97 6.12
C ARG A 132 -7.86 -13.19 6.68
N HIS A 133 -6.58 -13.38 6.34
CA HIS A 133 -5.82 -14.53 6.81
C HIS A 133 -5.72 -14.57 8.33
N LEU A 134 -5.46 -13.42 8.97
CA LEU A 134 -5.40 -13.33 10.43
C LEU A 134 -6.76 -13.59 11.09
N HIS A 135 -7.87 -13.17 10.46
CA HIS A 135 -9.21 -13.49 10.95
C HIS A 135 -9.52 -14.99 10.87
N GLU A 136 -9.20 -15.63 9.75
CA GLU A 136 -9.40 -17.07 9.54
C GLU A 136 -8.53 -17.92 10.48
N ALA A 137 -7.32 -17.46 10.82
CA ALA A 137 -6.39 -18.18 11.69
C ALA A 137 -6.64 -18.00 13.20
N GLY A 138 -7.20 -16.86 13.63
CA GLY A 138 -7.22 -16.49 15.05
C GLY A 138 -8.50 -15.81 15.54
N HIS A 139 -9.58 -15.79 14.76
CA HIS A 139 -10.86 -15.14 15.07
C HIS A 139 -10.75 -13.65 15.48
N LYS A 140 -9.65 -12.98 15.14
CA LYS A 140 -9.47 -11.54 15.36
C LYS A 140 -10.41 -10.76 14.44
N ARG A 141 -11.02 -9.68 14.92
CA ARG A 141 -11.75 -8.73 14.06
C ARG A 141 -10.80 -8.15 13.00
N PRO A 142 -11.10 -8.25 11.69
CA PRO A 142 -10.24 -7.71 10.65
C PRO A 142 -10.37 -6.19 10.58
N VAL A 143 -9.24 -5.51 10.50
CA VAL A 143 -9.17 -4.06 10.31
C VAL A 143 -9.68 -3.68 8.93
N GLN A 144 -10.64 -2.75 8.90
CA GLN A 144 -11.13 -2.18 7.65
C GLN A 144 -10.17 -1.09 7.15
N PHE A 145 -9.67 -1.20 5.92
CA PHE A 145 -8.63 -0.30 5.42
C PHE A 145 -9.05 0.48 4.17
N LYS A 146 -8.72 1.78 4.13
CA LYS A 146 -8.95 2.66 2.97
C LYS A 146 -7.72 3.55 2.70
N PRO A 147 -7.02 3.37 1.57
CA PRO A 147 -5.90 4.23 1.19
C PRO A 147 -6.36 5.39 0.30
N TYR A 148 -5.71 6.53 0.49
CA TYR A 148 -5.90 7.76 -0.25
C TYR A 148 -4.55 8.37 -0.61
N VAL A 149 -4.50 9.18 -1.67
CA VAL A 149 -3.34 9.97 -2.05
C VAL A 149 -3.65 11.46 -1.95
N LYS A 150 -2.72 12.24 -1.40
CA LYS A 150 -2.83 13.71 -1.31
C LYS A 150 -2.28 14.33 -2.60
N ILE A 151 -3.14 14.97 -3.38
CA ILE A 151 -2.74 15.61 -4.64
C ILE A 151 -2.34 17.08 -4.43
N GLY A 152 -3.00 17.77 -3.50
CA GLY A 152 -2.74 19.20 -3.23
C GLY A 152 -3.95 20.06 -3.57
N SER A 153 -3.92 20.78 -4.70
CA SER A 153 -4.98 21.70 -5.08
C SER A 153 -6.16 21.02 -5.80
N MET A 154 -7.32 21.70 -5.84
CA MET A 154 -8.50 21.21 -6.56
C MET A 154 -8.22 21.07 -8.05
N ALA A 155 -7.56 22.08 -8.64
CA ALA A 155 -7.22 22.08 -10.06
C ALA A 155 -6.31 20.88 -10.43
N ALA A 156 -5.27 20.62 -9.62
CA ALA A 156 -4.41 19.46 -9.81
C ALA A 156 -5.18 18.14 -9.66
N THR A 157 -6.16 18.09 -8.75
CA THR A 157 -7.02 16.91 -8.54
C THR A 157 -7.92 16.64 -9.75
N ILE A 158 -8.56 17.67 -10.29
CA ILE A 158 -9.39 17.54 -11.50
C ILE A 158 -8.53 17.07 -12.69
N ALA A 159 -7.34 17.67 -12.86
CA ALA A 159 -6.41 17.26 -13.92
C ALA A 159 -5.95 15.81 -13.76
N ALA A 160 -5.62 15.37 -12.54
CA ALA A 160 -5.20 13.99 -12.26
C ALA A 160 -6.34 12.98 -12.52
N VAL A 161 -7.57 13.30 -12.12
CA VAL A 161 -8.74 12.44 -12.39
C VAL A 161 -9.00 12.35 -13.89
N PHE A 162 -8.96 13.46 -14.61
CA PHE A 162 -9.12 13.47 -16.07
C PHE A 162 -8.04 12.65 -16.76
N ALA A 163 -6.76 12.83 -16.38
CA ALA A 163 -5.65 12.04 -16.90
C ALA A 163 -5.84 10.54 -16.61
N GLY A 164 -6.27 10.17 -15.40
CA GLY A 164 -6.55 8.78 -15.04
C GLY A 164 -7.66 8.15 -15.87
N VAL A 165 -8.76 8.88 -16.12
CA VAL A 165 -9.87 8.43 -16.98
C VAL A 165 -9.39 8.25 -18.43
N LEU A 166 -8.61 9.21 -18.95
CA LEU A 166 -8.04 9.11 -20.30
C LEU A 166 -7.13 7.89 -20.43
N LEU A 167 -6.21 7.69 -19.47
CA LEU A 167 -5.30 6.55 -19.45
C LEU A 167 -6.06 5.22 -19.39
N TYR A 168 -7.13 5.15 -18.58
CA TYR A 168 -7.98 3.98 -18.51
C TYR A 168 -8.56 3.63 -19.88
N PHE A 169 -9.25 4.55 -20.56
CA PHE A 169 -9.83 4.26 -21.87
C PHE A 169 -8.77 3.93 -22.93
N MET A 170 -7.63 4.62 -22.92
CA MET A 170 -6.51 4.33 -23.82
C MET A 170 -5.86 2.97 -23.54
N SER A 171 -5.92 2.44 -22.32
CA SER A 171 -5.37 1.11 -22.00
C SER A 171 -6.21 -0.05 -22.56
N LEU A 172 -7.49 0.18 -22.86
CA LEU A 172 -8.43 -0.86 -23.27
C LEU A 172 -8.23 -1.35 -24.71
N THR A 173 -7.81 -0.47 -25.62
CA THR A 173 -7.58 -0.85 -27.03
C THR A 173 -6.10 -1.17 -27.27
N SER A 174 -5.81 -2.21 -28.04
CA SER A 174 -4.43 -2.66 -28.30
C SER A 174 -3.57 -1.57 -28.96
N PHE A 175 -4.15 -0.79 -29.89
CA PHE A 175 -3.47 0.30 -30.57
C PHE A 175 -3.12 1.45 -29.63
N THR A 176 -4.08 2.00 -28.89
CA THR A 176 -3.81 3.10 -27.96
C THR A 176 -2.96 2.65 -26.78
N ARG A 177 -3.09 1.39 -26.34
CA ARG A 177 -2.21 0.80 -25.33
C ARG A 177 -0.76 0.75 -25.81
N LYS A 178 -0.53 0.29 -27.04
CA LYS A 178 0.80 0.31 -27.64
C LYS A 178 1.37 1.74 -27.67
N LEU A 179 0.54 2.73 -28.00
CA LEU A 179 0.95 4.13 -27.98
C LEU A 179 1.35 4.63 -26.58
N LEU A 180 0.61 4.24 -25.53
CA LEU A 180 0.97 4.53 -24.14
C LEU A 180 2.33 3.91 -23.76
N LEU A 181 2.61 2.69 -24.23
CA LEU A 181 3.85 1.95 -23.94
C LEU A 181 5.05 2.43 -24.77
N ASP A 182 4.84 2.83 -26.02
CA ASP A 182 5.91 3.28 -26.91
C ASP A 182 6.34 4.72 -26.60
N HIS A 183 5.42 5.56 -26.14
CA HIS A 183 5.65 6.99 -25.88
C HIS A 183 5.29 7.45 -24.45
N PRO A 184 5.83 6.79 -23.40
CA PRO A 184 5.47 7.05 -22.01
C PRO A 184 5.72 8.51 -21.61
N ARG A 185 6.77 9.14 -22.14
CA ARG A 185 7.12 10.54 -21.85
C ARG A 185 6.06 11.53 -22.33
N ILE A 186 5.41 11.25 -23.45
CA ILE A 186 4.36 12.12 -24.00
C ILE A 186 3.10 11.99 -23.13
N PHE A 187 2.65 10.75 -22.88
CA PHE A 187 1.41 10.48 -22.14
C PHE A 187 1.50 10.72 -20.63
N SER A 188 2.71 10.87 -20.11
CA SER A 188 2.97 11.28 -18.73
C SER A 188 3.42 12.73 -18.60
N LEU A 189 3.38 13.55 -19.66
CA LEU A 189 3.85 14.94 -19.64
C LEU A 189 5.29 15.11 -19.09
N GLY A 190 6.16 14.14 -19.38
CA GLY A 190 7.56 14.14 -18.95
C GLY A 190 7.84 13.46 -17.61
N PHE A 191 6.82 13.05 -16.85
CA PHE A 191 7.02 12.40 -15.55
C PHE A 191 7.58 10.97 -15.64
N VAL A 192 7.32 10.26 -16.74
CA VAL A 192 7.80 8.89 -16.95
C VAL A 192 8.85 8.85 -18.05
N THR A 193 9.97 8.19 -17.76
CA THR A 193 11.04 7.95 -18.73
C THR A 193 11.55 6.50 -18.63
N LYS A 194 12.26 6.05 -19.67
CA LYS A 194 12.92 4.74 -19.67
C LYS A 194 14.12 4.70 -18.73
N ASP A 195 14.81 5.82 -18.55
CA ASP A 195 15.94 5.93 -17.63
C ASP A 195 15.49 6.11 -16.17
N GLY A 196 14.24 6.55 -15.96
CA GLY A 196 13.69 6.86 -14.64
C GLY A 196 14.22 8.19 -14.06
N PRO A 197 14.00 8.44 -12.76
CA PRO A 197 14.55 9.58 -12.05
C PRO A 197 16.07 9.50 -11.92
N THR A 198 16.72 10.66 -11.87
CA THR A 198 18.15 10.75 -11.54
C THR A 198 18.40 10.36 -10.10
N GLU A 199 19.65 9.99 -9.78
CA GLU A 199 20.04 9.63 -8.41
C GLU A 199 19.76 10.75 -7.40
N THR A 200 20.02 12.00 -7.78
CA THR A 200 19.69 13.18 -6.96
C THR A 200 18.20 13.25 -6.66
N VAL A 201 17.34 13.09 -7.66
CA VAL A 201 15.88 13.13 -7.47
C VAL A 201 15.43 11.94 -6.63
N MET A 202 15.96 10.74 -6.89
CA MET A 202 15.63 9.54 -6.10
C MET A 202 15.97 9.72 -4.62
N ASN A 203 17.20 10.11 -4.31
CA ASN A 203 17.69 10.20 -2.93
C ASN A 203 17.05 11.34 -2.13
N ASN A 204 16.51 12.36 -2.81
CA ASN A 204 15.82 13.49 -2.16
C ASN A 204 14.29 13.42 -2.23
N THR A 205 13.71 12.44 -2.93
CA THR A 205 12.26 12.26 -2.94
C THR A 205 11.81 11.65 -1.62
N TYR A 206 10.98 12.39 -0.89
CA TYR A 206 10.39 11.93 0.36
C TYR A 206 9.03 11.30 0.14
N TYR A 207 8.73 10.27 0.93
CA TYR A 207 7.38 9.73 1.03
C TYR A 207 6.94 9.61 2.50
N LYS A 208 5.63 9.77 2.72
CA LYS A 208 5.00 9.38 3.98
C LYS A 208 3.60 8.83 3.75
N PHE A 209 3.27 7.82 4.54
CA PHE A 209 1.94 7.28 4.73
C PHE A 209 1.49 7.69 6.14
N GLU A 210 0.41 8.46 6.21
CA GLU A 210 -0.20 8.85 7.48
C GLU A 210 -1.46 8.00 7.67
N LEU A 211 -1.37 7.04 8.60
CA LEU A 211 -2.42 6.08 8.92
C LEU A 211 -3.18 6.59 10.15
N PHE A 212 -4.51 6.67 10.04
CA PHE A 212 -5.40 7.09 11.12
C PHE A 212 -6.31 5.93 11.48
N GLY A 213 -6.10 5.39 12.68
CA GLY A 213 -6.84 4.28 13.24
C GLY A 213 -7.94 4.74 14.18
N GLU A 214 -9.11 4.09 14.08
CA GLU A 214 -10.18 4.19 15.06
C GLU A 214 -10.58 2.78 15.53
N GLY A 215 -10.88 2.64 16.81
CA GLY A 215 -11.26 1.37 17.43
C GLY A 215 -11.80 1.58 18.83
N TRP A 216 -11.75 0.53 19.64
CA TRP A 216 -12.21 0.56 21.03
C TRP A 216 -11.08 0.29 22.00
N ALA A 217 -11.14 0.91 23.18
CA ALA A 217 -10.26 0.53 24.28
C ALA A 217 -10.51 -0.93 24.71
N ARG A 218 -9.53 -1.53 25.39
CA ARG A 218 -9.62 -2.91 25.87
C ARG A 218 -10.85 -3.11 26.76
N GLY A 219 -11.68 -4.11 26.42
CA GLY A 219 -12.87 -4.50 27.20
C GLY A 219 -14.16 -3.76 26.86
N GLU A 220 -14.11 -2.84 25.90
CA GLU A 220 -15.29 -2.12 25.39
C GLU A 220 -16.06 -2.93 24.35
N ASP A 221 -17.36 -2.63 24.20
CA ASP A 221 -18.24 -3.32 23.24
C ASP A 221 -17.98 -2.87 21.79
N GLU A 222 -17.52 -3.80 20.96
CA GLU A 222 -17.26 -3.63 19.52
C GLU A 222 -18.53 -3.35 18.68
N GLY A 223 -19.73 -3.46 19.28
CA GLY A 223 -20.99 -3.04 18.67
C GLY A 223 -21.25 -1.53 18.74
N THR A 224 -20.49 -0.79 19.56
CA THR A 224 -20.68 0.65 19.78
C THR A 224 -19.85 1.51 18.83
N LYS A 225 -19.95 2.84 18.92
CA LYS A 225 -19.08 3.74 18.16
C LYS A 225 -17.63 3.66 18.70
N PRO A 226 -16.61 3.56 17.83
CA PRO A 226 -15.21 3.61 18.24
C PRO A 226 -14.91 4.80 19.14
N ASN A 227 -14.28 4.53 20.28
CA ASN A 227 -14.00 5.52 21.32
C ASN A 227 -12.50 5.84 21.49
N LYS A 228 -11.63 5.10 20.78
CA LYS A 228 -10.17 5.27 20.84
C LYS A 228 -9.60 5.49 19.45
N LYS A 229 -8.63 6.39 19.36
CA LYS A 229 -7.94 6.74 18.12
C LYS A 229 -6.44 6.59 18.27
N ILE A 230 -5.77 6.36 17.15
CA ILE A 230 -4.31 6.34 17.05
C ILE A 230 -3.92 6.87 15.68
N ALA A 231 -2.78 7.53 15.57
CA ALA A 231 -2.18 7.89 14.30
C ALA A 231 -0.76 7.32 14.23
N VAL A 232 -0.43 6.72 13.09
CA VAL A 232 0.89 6.18 12.78
C VAL A 232 1.38 6.81 11.48
N LYS A 233 2.66 7.12 11.43
CA LYS A 233 3.34 7.61 10.24
C LYS A 233 4.40 6.59 9.82
N VAL A 234 4.34 6.16 8.56
CA VAL A 234 5.42 5.40 7.92
C VAL A 234 6.07 6.29 6.88
N SER A 235 7.39 6.53 6.99
CA SER A 235 8.05 7.50 6.09
C SER A 235 9.50 7.18 5.80
N GLY A 236 10.00 7.71 4.69
CA GLY A 236 11.39 7.53 4.27
C GLY A 236 11.73 8.33 3.03
N LEU A 237 12.90 8.03 2.47
CA LEU A 237 13.39 8.59 1.22
C LEU A 237 13.43 7.53 0.12
N ASN A 238 13.54 7.97 -1.12
CA ASN A 238 13.73 7.11 -2.28
C ASN A 238 12.64 6.01 -2.38
N PRO A 239 11.36 6.41 -2.56
CA PRO A 239 10.22 5.50 -2.46
C PRO A 239 10.28 4.36 -3.47
N GLY A 240 10.56 4.65 -4.75
CA GLY A 240 10.48 3.66 -5.82
C GLY A 240 11.58 2.61 -5.78
N TYR A 241 12.80 2.98 -5.37
CA TYR A 241 14.00 2.19 -5.59
C TYR A 241 14.67 1.82 -4.27
N GLY A 242 15.18 2.80 -3.53
CA GLY A 242 15.88 2.57 -2.26
C GLY A 242 15.00 1.87 -1.23
N ALA A 243 13.81 2.40 -0.96
CA ALA A 243 12.86 1.81 -0.02
C ALA A 243 12.36 0.42 -0.47
N THR A 244 12.16 0.22 -1.77
CA THR A 244 11.78 -1.08 -2.34
C THR A 244 12.90 -2.12 -2.18
N VAL A 245 14.15 -1.75 -2.47
CA VAL A 245 15.32 -2.63 -2.29
C VAL A 245 15.49 -2.99 -0.82
N SER A 246 15.42 -2.01 0.09
CA SER A 246 15.45 -2.27 1.52
C SER A 246 14.33 -3.22 1.95
N GLY A 247 13.10 -2.99 1.49
CA GLY A 247 11.97 -3.87 1.72
C GLY A 247 12.27 -5.32 1.33
N LEU A 248 12.76 -5.52 0.11
CA LEU A 248 13.05 -6.85 -0.44
C LEU A 248 14.19 -7.54 0.31
N VAL A 249 15.31 -6.83 0.54
CA VAL A 249 16.50 -7.40 1.19
C VAL A 249 16.21 -7.75 2.65
N TYR A 250 15.57 -6.86 3.40
CA TYR A 250 15.23 -7.17 4.79
C TYR A 250 14.16 -8.25 4.91
N SER A 251 13.21 -8.34 3.96
CA SER A 251 12.27 -9.46 3.91
C SER A 251 13.01 -10.79 3.73
N ALA A 252 13.98 -10.86 2.81
CA ALA A 252 14.79 -12.07 2.59
C ALA A 252 15.66 -12.42 3.82
N ILE A 253 16.30 -11.42 4.43
CA ILE A 253 17.10 -11.61 5.66
C ILE A 253 16.23 -12.12 6.80
N THR A 254 15.04 -11.57 7.00
CA THR A 254 14.12 -11.99 8.05
C THR A 254 13.64 -13.44 7.84
N ILE A 255 13.28 -13.84 6.60
CA ILE A 255 12.95 -15.25 6.30
C ILE A 255 14.11 -16.18 6.68
N LEU A 256 15.35 -15.79 6.38
CA LEU A 256 16.54 -16.61 6.62
C LEU A 256 16.91 -16.69 8.10
N LYS A 257 16.79 -15.58 8.85
CA LYS A 257 17.33 -15.45 10.21
C LYS A 257 16.31 -15.62 11.32
N GLU A 258 15.02 -15.41 11.05
CA GLU A 258 13.96 -15.40 12.06
C GLU A 258 12.89 -16.46 11.77
N LYS A 259 13.31 -17.64 11.29
CA LYS A 259 12.41 -18.72 10.91
C LYS A 259 11.47 -19.15 12.04
N ASP A 260 11.91 -19.05 13.29
CA ASP A 260 11.12 -19.33 14.50
C ASP A 260 9.95 -18.35 14.72
N LYS A 261 10.02 -17.15 14.13
CA LYS A 261 8.96 -16.12 14.20
C LYS A 261 8.07 -16.09 12.95
N MET A 262 8.43 -16.82 11.90
CA MET A 262 7.61 -16.95 10.68
C MET A 262 6.35 -17.78 10.95
N PRO A 263 5.30 -17.71 10.10
CA PRO A 263 4.13 -18.58 10.21
C PRO A 263 4.52 -20.07 10.22
N ALA A 264 3.85 -20.85 11.06
CA ALA A 264 4.18 -22.27 11.25
C ALA A 264 4.04 -23.10 9.97
N THR A 265 3.12 -22.73 9.08
CA THR A 265 2.92 -23.35 7.78
C THR A 265 3.50 -22.47 6.67
N GLY A 266 4.05 -23.10 5.62
CA GLY A 266 4.40 -22.43 4.37
C GLY A 266 3.18 -21.83 3.66
N GLY A 267 3.34 -21.41 2.41
CA GLY A 267 2.24 -20.89 1.59
C GLY A 267 2.53 -19.54 0.95
N VAL A 268 1.53 -19.03 0.22
CA VAL A 268 1.58 -17.74 -0.46
C VAL A 268 0.94 -16.68 0.42
N MET A 269 1.76 -15.75 0.92
CA MET A 269 1.35 -14.81 1.95
C MET A 269 1.72 -13.36 1.62
N THR A 270 1.09 -12.44 2.35
CA THR A 270 1.42 -11.01 2.35
C THR A 270 2.49 -10.71 3.40
N THR A 271 3.05 -9.51 3.35
CA THR A 271 4.07 -9.06 4.31
C THR A 271 3.55 -9.03 5.74
N GLY A 272 2.32 -8.61 5.98
CA GLY A 272 1.72 -8.54 7.32
C GLY A 272 1.49 -9.92 7.95
N VAL A 273 1.16 -10.93 7.13
CA VAL A 273 1.06 -12.33 7.59
C VAL A 273 2.44 -12.90 7.88
N ALA A 274 3.36 -12.76 6.93
CA ALA A 274 4.71 -13.34 7.01
C ALA A 274 5.52 -12.75 8.17
N PHE A 275 5.47 -11.43 8.32
CA PHE A 275 6.45 -10.68 9.11
C PHE A 275 5.86 -10.01 10.34
N GLY A 276 4.55 -10.11 10.58
CA GLY A 276 3.89 -9.37 11.66
C GLY A 276 4.35 -9.72 13.08
N LYS A 277 5.06 -10.84 13.25
CA LYS A 277 5.68 -11.28 14.52
C LYS A 277 7.21 -11.24 14.51
N THR A 278 7.82 -10.73 13.44
CA THR A 278 9.27 -10.69 13.22
C THR A 278 9.83 -9.30 13.50
N ASP A 279 11.15 -9.15 13.46
CA ASP A 279 11.84 -7.87 13.62
C ASP A 279 11.95 -7.08 12.31
N LEU A 280 11.24 -7.46 11.24
CA LEU A 280 11.30 -6.75 9.95
C LEU A 280 10.97 -5.25 10.10
N ILE A 281 9.96 -4.88 10.88
CA ILE A 281 9.60 -3.47 11.13
C ILE A 281 10.79 -2.73 11.77
N LYS A 282 11.47 -3.37 12.74
CA LYS A 282 12.66 -2.81 13.38
C LYS A 282 13.81 -2.65 12.37
N HIS A 283 14.09 -3.67 11.56
CA HIS A 283 15.13 -3.58 10.53
C HIS A 283 14.85 -2.46 9.52
N LEU A 284 13.60 -2.29 9.10
CA LEU A 284 13.20 -1.20 8.20
C LEU A 284 13.33 0.18 8.88
N TYR A 285 12.93 0.28 10.15
CA TYR A 285 13.11 1.48 10.97
C TYR A 285 14.58 1.91 11.05
N ASP A 286 15.47 0.96 11.35
CA ASP A 286 16.90 1.21 11.45
C ASP A 286 17.53 1.60 10.10
N ASN A 287 16.85 1.30 8.98
CA ASN A 287 17.33 1.50 7.61
C ASN A 287 16.42 2.41 6.77
N ASN A 288 16.10 3.58 7.34
CA ASN A 288 15.46 4.73 6.66
C ASN A 288 13.99 4.60 6.27
N MET A 289 13.27 3.57 6.76
CA MET A 289 11.81 3.50 6.69
C MET A 289 11.24 3.56 8.11
N LYS A 290 10.98 4.77 8.60
CA LYS A 290 10.55 5.05 9.97
C LYS A 290 9.08 4.70 10.17
N PHE A 291 8.78 3.98 11.24
CA PHE A 291 7.44 3.69 11.76
C PHE A 291 7.30 4.43 13.10
N GLU A 292 6.35 5.35 13.21
CA GLU A 292 6.23 6.24 14.37
C GLU A 292 4.77 6.43 14.76
N VAL A 293 4.47 6.39 16.05
CA VAL A 293 3.19 6.90 16.57
C VAL A 293 3.25 8.41 16.56
N ILE A 294 2.23 9.06 16.02
CA ILE A 294 2.12 10.53 15.95
C ILE A 294 0.84 11.00 16.63
N ASP A 295 0.78 12.29 16.93
CA ASP A 295 -0.41 12.91 17.52
C ASP A 295 -1.62 12.79 16.57
N THR A 296 -2.76 12.42 17.14
CA THR A 296 -4.06 12.38 16.45
C THR A 296 -4.52 13.77 16.00
N ASP A 297 -4.00 14.84 16.60
CA ASP A 297 -4.36 16.24 16.30
C ASP A 297 -3.74 16.79 15.01
N CYS A 298 -2.83 16.07 14.35
CA CYS A 298 -2.38 16.38 12.98
C CYS A 298 -3.50 16.27 11.91
N SER A 299 -4.75 16.06 12.32
CA SER A 299 -5.94 15.84 11.52
C SER A 299 -6.75 17.09 11.16
N LYS A 300 -6.37 18.27 11.67
CA LYS A 300 -6.99 19.56 11.29
C LYS A 300 -6.40 20.10 9.98
#